data_AF-A0A8I0BTE0-F1
#
_entry.id   AF-A0A8I0BTE0-F1
#
_cell.length_a   1.000
_cell.length_b   1.000
_cell.length_c   1.000
_cell.angle_alpha   90.00
_cell.angle_beta   90.00
_cell.angle_gamma   90.00
#
_symmetry.space_group_name_H-M   'P 1'
#
loop_
_entity.id
_entity.type
_entity.pdbx_description
1 polymer ?
#
loop_
_entity_poly.entity_id
_entity_poly.type
_entity_poly.pdbx_seq_one_letter_code
_entity_poly.pdbx_strand_id
1 'polypeptide(L)'
;MCTKDGYAWTTWAAALSSGLNTGISAIVVAHEMGHSRPLTFRWWLARLNLLTALYLHFTLEHNRQHHPAVATATDPASAPRGRTFWLQLVCSVPAQFIDAWQLAVRSGRTGLRNPVLRGLALQCLVIFILWSALSGWAALAVIFHAGVAVFMLEYVNYIQ
;
A
#
# COMPACT_ATOMS: atom_id res chain seq x y z
N MET A 1 -22.90 -22.13 -4.21
CA MET A 1 -23.61 -21.47 -3.10
C MET A 1 -22.88 -20.25 -2.52
N CYS A 2 -21.58 -20.00 -2.77
CA CYS A 2 -20.81 -18.88 -2.17
C CYS A 2 -20.87 -17.53 -2.94
N THR A 3 -21.86 -17.30 -3.80
CA THR A 3 -21.90 -16.07 -4.63
C THR A 3 -22.63 -14.90 -3.98
N LYS A 4 -23.30 -15.10 -2.83
CA LYS A 4 -24.10 -14.08 -2.15
C LYS A 4 -23.44 -13.44 -0.92
N ASP A 5 -22.39 -14.05 -0.35
CA ASP A 5 -21.89 -13.67 0.98
C ASP A 5 -21.10 -12.33 1.01
N GLY A 6 -20.73 -11.77 -0.15
CA GLY A 6 -20.01 -10.50 -0.19
C GLY A 6 -20.88 -9.25 -0.40
N TYR A 7 -22.15 -9.38 -0.78
CA TYR A 7 -23.06 -8.23 -0.96
C TYR A 7 -23.64 -7.72 0.37
N ALA A 8 -23.54 -8.50 1.44
CA ALA A 8 -24.06 -8.12 2.75
C ALA A 8 -23.35 -6.88 3.29
N TRP A 9 -24.11 -5.97 3.91
CA TRP A 9 -23.57 -4.77 4.57
C TRP A 9 -22.53 -5.11 5.65
N THR A 10 -22.65 -6.28 6.28
CA THR A 10 -21.71 -6.80 7.27
C THR A 10 -20.31 -7.01 6.70
N THR A 11 -20.18 -7.43 5.44
CA THR A 11 -18.90 -7.60 4.76
C THR A 11 -18.19 -6.27 4.58
N TRP A 12 -18.93 -5.22 4.21
CA TRP A 12 -18.39 -3.88 4.06
C TRP A 12 -18.06 -3.22 5.40
N ALA A 13 -18.89 -3.43 6.43
CA ALA A 13 -18.59 -3.01 7.79
C ALA A 13 -17.32 -3.68 8.33
N ALA A 14 -17.16 -4.99 8.10
CA ALA A 14 -15.95 -5.73 8.45
C ALA A 14 -14.72 -5.22 7.66
N ALA A 15 -14.88 -4.93 6.37
CA ALA A 15 -13.81 -4.37 5.54
C ALA A 15 -13.37 -2.98 6.02
N LEU A 16 -14.32 -2.10 6.39
CA LEU A 16 -14.02 -0.81 7.01
C LEU A 16 -13.27 -0.98 8.33
N SER A 17 -13.81 -1.79 9.24
CA SER A 17 -13.22 -2.01 10.56
C SER A 17 -11.81 -2.60 10.48
N SER A 18 -11.61 -3.58 9.59
CA SER A 18 -10.30 -4.19 9.39
C SER A 18 -9.35 -3.27 8.64
N GLY A 19 -9.83 -2.46 7.70
CA GLY A 19 -9.01 -1.45 7.00
C GLY A 19 -8.49 -0.38 7.96
N LEU A 20 -9.32 0.08 8.89
CA LEU A 20 -8.91 0.97 9.98
C LEU A 20 -7.82 0.32 10.87
N ASN A 21 -8.00 -0.95 11.24
CA ASN A 21 -6.98 -1.68 12.01
C ASN A 21 -5.66 -1.84 11.24
N THR A 22 -5.73 -2.16 9.95
CA THR A 22 -4.55 -2.25 9.08
C THR A 22 -3.83 -0.91 8.98
N GLY A 23 -4.57 0.20 8.82
CA GLY A 23 -3.99 1.55 8.80
C GLY A 23 -3.31 1.93 10.11
N ILE A 24 -4.00 1.76 11.24
CA ILE A 24 -3.51 2.18 12.57
C ILE A 24 -2.37 1.29 13.08
N SER A 25 -2.45 -0.02 12.85
CA SER A 25 -1.54 -0.99 13.46
C SER A 25 -0.59 -1.62 12.45
N ALA A 26 -1.12 -2.24 11.39
CA ALA A 26 -0.30 -3.06 10.50
C ALA A 26 0.67 -2.21 9.67
N ILE A 27 0.22 -1.09 9.10
CA ILE A 27 1.05 -0.17 8.31
C ILE A 27 2.11 0.49 9.19
N VAL A 28 1.76 0.92 10.40
CA VAL A 28 2.73 1.49 11.36
C VAL A 28 3.81 0.47 11.66
N VAL A 29 3.44 -0.72 12.14
CA VAL A 29 4.42 -1.79 12.41
C VAL A 29 5.26 -2.13 11.17
N ALA A 30 4.66 -2.13 9.97
CA ALA A 30 5.37 -2.36 8.73
C ALA A 30 6.34 -1.23 8.36
N HIS A 31 6.02 0.00 8.70
CA HIS A 31 6.90 1.16 8.54
C HIS A 31 8.16 0.98 9.41
N GLU A 32 8.02 0.76 10.72
CA GLU A 32 9.22 0.58 11.57
C GLU A 32 10.01 -0.68 11.20
N MET A 33 9.34 -1.81 10.97
CA MET A 33 10.01 -3.05 10.62
C MET A 33 10.58 -3.03 9.20
N GLY A 34 10.02 -2.22 8.30
CA GLY A 34 10.44 -2.05 6.91
C GLY A 34 11.84 -1.48 6.75
N HIS A 35 12.35 -0.77 7.76
CA HIS A 35 13.75 -0.30 7.82
C HIS A 35 14.75 -1.39 8.20
N SER A 36 14.28 -2.57 8.63
CA SER A 36 15.15 -3.68 9.01
C SER A 36 15.93 -4.20 7.80
N ARG A 37 17.06 -4.88 8.08
CA ARG A 37 17.88 -5.51 7.04
C ARG A 37 17.02 -6.45 6.16
N PRO A 38 17.19 -6.41 4.83
CA PRO A 38 16.46 -7.30 3.93
C PRO A 38 16.58 -8.77 4.32
N LEU A 39 15.52 -9.55 4.07
CA LEU A 39 15.44 -11.00 4.31
C LEU A 39 15.45 -11.44 5.79
N THR A 40 15.43 -10.51 6.75
CA THR A 40 15.21 -10.83 8.17
C THR A 40 13.73 -11.13 8.45
N PHE A 41 13.45 -11.77 9.59
CA PHE A 41 12.07 -12.02 10.03
C PHE A 41 11.23 -10.74 10.08
N ARG A 42 11.77 -9.66 10.66
CA ARG A 42 11.10 -8.35 10.73
C ARG A 42 10.80 -7.78 9.34
N TRP A 43 11.74 -7.91 8.41
CA TRP A 43 11.55 -7.47 7.03
C TRP A 43 10.43 -8.24 6.32
N TRP A 44 10.33 -9.55 6.52
CA TRP A 44 9.23 -10.34 5.99
C TRP A 44 7.89 -9.97 6.64
N LEU A 45 7.87 -9.75 7.96
CA LEU A 45 6.69 -9.33 8.68
C LEU A 45 6.16 -7.98 8.17
N ALA A 46 7.06 -7.01 7.91
CA ALA A 46 6.69 -5.74 7.27
C ALA A 46 6.03 -5.94 5.90
N ARG A 47 6.57 -6.84 5.07
CA ARG A 47 5.99 -7.12 3.74
C ARG A 47 4.65 -7.82 3.83
N LEU A 48 4.46 -8.74 4.77
CA LEU A 48 3.17 -9.40 4.97
C LEU A 48 2.11 -8.39 5.41
N ASN A 49 2.44 -7.49 6.34
CA ASN A 49 1.54 -6.41 6.75
C ASN A 49 1.23 -5.44 5.60
N LEU A 50 2.21 -5.09 4.76
CA LEU A 50 1.93 -4.24 3.59
C LEU A 50 1.13 -4.97 2.49
N LEU A 51 1.24 -6.29 2.42
CA LEU A 51 0.43 -7.09 1.50
C LEU A 51 -1.04 -7.08 1.91
N THR A 52 -1.38 -7.05 3.21
CA THR A 52 -2.78 -6.91 3.64
C THR A 52 -3.38 -5.55 3.23
N ALA A 53 -2.54 -4.51 3.16
CA ALA A 53 -2.90 -3.19 2.64
C ALA A 53 -2.75 -3.04 1.11
N LEU A 54 -2.33 -4.09 0.38
CA LEU A 54 -2.00 -4.03 -1.05
C LEU A 54 -1.03 -2.90 -1.42
N TYR A 55 -0.09 -2.58 -0.53
CA TYR A 55 0.81 -1.42 -0.62
C TYR A 55 2.30 -1.78 -0.53
N LEU A 56 2.72 -2.88 -1.17
CA LEU A 56 4.09 -3.43 -1.06
C LEU A 56 5.21 -2.53 -1.59
N HIS A 57 4.91 -1.57 -2.47
CA HIS A 57 5.90 -0.65 -3.03
C HIS A 57 6.37 0.40 -2.01
N PHE A 58 5.56 0.65 -0.97
CA PHE A 58 5.81 1.63 0.08
C PHE A 58 7.22 1.56 0.66
N THR A 59 7.65 0.42 1.19
CA THR A 59 9.01 0.29 1.78
C THR A 59 10.16 0.66 0.84
N LEU A 60 10.00 0.53 -0.47
CA LEU A 60 11.04 0.91 -1.42
C LEU A 60 11.08 2.42 -1.62
N GLU A 61 9.92 3.02 -1.87
CA GLU A 61 9.76 4.47 -2.02
C GLU A 61 10.12 5.17 -0.70
N HIS A 62 9.46 4.78 0.39
CA HIS A 62 9.53 5.43 1.68
C HIS A 62 10.96 5.52 2.22
N ASN A 63 11.70 4.41 2.11
CA ASN A 63 13.07 4.32 2.64
C ASN A 63 14.12 5.04 1.79
N ARG A 64 13.84 5.27 0.50
CA ARG A 64 14.86 5.71 -0.45
C ARG A 64 14.52 7.00 -1.19
N GLN A 65 13.28 7.47 -1.07
CA GLN A 65 12.79 8.71 -1.63
C GLN A 65 12.19 9.58 -0.53
N HIS A 66 11.08 9.18 0.11
CA HIS A 66 10.41 9.99 1.13
C HIS A 66 11.32 10.40 2.29
N HIS A 67 11.95 9.49 3.04
CA HIS A 67 12.82 9.87 4.16
C HIS A 67 13.97 10.82 3.78
N PRO A 68 14.73 10.57 2.69
CA PRO A 68 15.77 11.49 2.23
C PRO A 68 15.26 12.85 1.72
N ALA A 69 14.04 12.90 1.19
CA ALA A 69 13.50 14.06 0.47
C ALA A 69 12.25 14.66 1.14
N VAL A 70 11.96 14.33 2.39
CA VAL A 70 10.78 14.79 3.11
C VAL A 70 10.73 16.32 3.14
N ALA A 71 9.52 16.87 2.98
CA ALA A 71 9.25 18.31 2.86
C ALA A 71 9.96 19.00 1.68
N THR A 72 10.43 18.26 0.67
CA THR A 72 10.98 18.82 -0.58
C THR A 72 10.00 18.67 -1.74
N ALA A 73 10.21 19.46 -2.81
CA ALA A 73 9.42 19.37 -4.04
C ALA A 73 9.58 18.03 -4.79
N THR A 74 10.61 17.24 -4.45
CA THR A 74 10.87 15.94 -5.09
C THR A 74 10.25 14.76 -4.36
N ASP A 75 9.67 14.97 -3.18
CA ASP A 75 8.93 13.93 -2.46
C ASP A 75 7.44 13.97 -2.82
N PRO A 76 6.90 12.93 -3.48
CA PRO A 76 5.50 12.87 -3.84
C PRO A 76 4.55 12.73 -2.64
N ALA A 77 5.03 12.22 -1.49
CA ALA A 77 4.21 12.04 -0.29
C ALA A 77 4.02 13.37 0.47
N SER A 78 5.02 14.26 0.45
CA SER A 78 4.93 15.59 1.05
C SER A 78 3.96 16.52 0.31
N ALA A 79 3.04 17.15 1.03
CA ALA A 79 2.06 18.05 0.45
C ALA A 79 2.65 19.46 0.25
N PRO A 80 2.59 20.05 -0.97
CA PRO A 80 2.93 21.46 -1.17
C PRO A 80 1.99 22.37 -0.37
N ARG A 81 2.53 23.50 0.13
CA ARG A 81 1.72 24.50 0.84
C ARG A 81 0.51 24.93 0.00
N GLY A 82 -0.67 24.88 0.62
CA GLY A 82 -1.93 25.29 0.00
C GLY A 82 -2.60 24.22 -0.87
N ARG A 83 -1.99 23.04 -1.08
CA ARG A 83 -2.67 21.91 -1.74
C ARG A 83 -3.67 21.28 -0.77
N THR A 84 -4.91 21.05 -1.23
CA THR A 84 -5.92 20.35 -0.44
C THR A 84 -5.57 18.87 -0.28
N PHE A 85 -5.95 18.26 0.86
CA PHE A 85 -5.77 16.83 1.10
C PHE A 85 -6.32 15.93 -0.02
N TRP A 86 -7.52 16.19 -0.53
CA TRP A 86 -8.12 15.38 -1.59
C TRP A 86 -7.29 15.36 -2.87
N LEU A 87 -6.76 16.52 -3.26
CA LEU A 87 -5.84 16.63 -4.40
C LEU A 87 -4.52 15.93 -4.11
N GLN A 88 -4.00 16.03 -2.87
CA GLN A 88 -2.80 15.30 -2.49
C GLN A 88 -3.01 13.79 -2.60
N LEU A 89 -4.07 13.24 -2.01
CA LEU A 89 -4.38 11.82 -2.00
C LEU A 89 -4.40 11.20 -3.42
N VAL A 90 -5.06 11.89 -4.37
CA VAL A 90 -5.19 11.38 -5.75
C VAL A 90 -3.87 11.50 -6.52
N CYS A 91 -3.03 12.49 -6.20
CA CYS A 91 -1.75 12.71 -6.87
C CYS A 91 -0.59 11.90 -6.25
N SER A 92 -0.54 11.76 -4.93
CA SER A 92 0.59 11.20 -4.18
C SER A 92 0.70 9.70 -4.39
N VAL A 93 -0.41 8.96 -4.30
CA VAL A 93 -0.43 7.49 -4.43
C VAL A 93 0.17 7.01 -5.76
N PRO A 94 -0.29 7.49 -6.95
CA PRO A 94 0.32 7.07 -8.21
C PRO A 94 1.76 7.59 -8.37
N ALA A 95 2.06 8.80 -7.87
CA ALA A 95 3.41 9.35 -7.96
C ALA A 95 4.42 8.54 -7.13
N GLN A 96 4.09 8.16 -5.90
CA GLN A 96 4.90 7.26 -5.05
C GLN A 96 5.15 5.91 -5.73
N PHE A 97 4.12 5.33 -6.35
CA PHE A 97 4.29 4.07 -7.10
C PHE A 97 5.27 4.23 -8.28
N ILE A 98 5.12 5.30 -9.06
CA ILE A 98 6.00 5.62 -10.19
C ILE A 98 7.43 5.84 -9.70
N ASP A 99 7.62 6.58 -8.61
CA ASP A 99 8.93 6.86 -8.03
C ASP A 99 9.61 5.59 -7.53
N ALA A 100 8.90 4.72 -6.81
CA ALA A 100 9.41 3.40 -6.43
C ALA A 100 9.84 2.58 -7.66
N TRP A 101 9.03 2.61 -8.72
CA TRP A 101 9.32 1.89 -9.96
C TRP A 101 10.60 2.44 -10.63
N GLN A 102 10.68 3.76 -10.79
CA GLN A 102 11.85 4.42 -11.39
C GLN A 102 13.10 4.17 -10.58
N LEU A 103 13.01 4.20 -9.25
CA LEU A 103 14.12 3.92 -8.37
C LEU A 103 14.65 2.49 -8.53
N ALA A 104 13.75 1.51 -8.66
CA ALA A 104 14.14 0.13 -8.98
C ALA A 104 14.87 0.04 -10.33
N VAL A 105 14.34 0.71 -11.36
CA VAL A 105 14.95 0.74 -12.71
C VAL A 105 16.33 1.40 -12.68
N ARG A 106 16.49 2.56 -12.02
CA ARG A 106 17.78 3.26 -11.85
C ARG A 106 18.81 2.39 -11.11
N SER A 107 18.34 1.51 -10.23
CA SER A 107 19.17 0.50 -9.54
C SER A 107 19.52 -0.72 -10.39
N GLY A 108 19.23 -0.71 -11.71
CA GLY A 108 19.46 -1.82 -12.63
C GLY A 108 18.47 -2.98 -12.50
N ARG A 109 17.35 -2.81 -11.79
CA ARG A 109 16.34 -3.86 -11.56
C ARG A 109 15.14 -3.65 -12.48
N THR A 110 15.22 -4.19 -13.69
CA THR A 110 14.17 -4.08 -14.73
C THR A 110 13.40 -5.39 -14.92
N GLY A 111 12.24 -5.31 -15.57
CA GLY A 111 11.38 -6.47 -15.87
C GLY A 111 11.06 -7.29 -14.62
N LEU A 112 11.21 -8.61 -14.72
CA LEU A 112 10.97 -9.54 -13.60
C LEU A 112 11.94 -9.37 -12.44
N ARG A 113 13.00 -8.56 -12.53
CA ARG A 113 13.88 -8.22 -11.40
C ARG A 113 13.38 -7.02 -10.60
N ASN A 114 12.42 -6.26 -11.13
CA ASN A 114 11.86 -5.10 -10.46
C ASN A 114 11.00 -5.54 -9.25
N PRO A 115 11.38 -5.19 -8.00
CA PRO A 115 10.62 -5.56 -6.80
C PRO A 115 9.21 -4.95 -6.76
N VAL A 116 8.99 -3.79 -7.39
CA VAL A 116 7.68 -3.14 -7.50
C VAL A 116 6.76 -3.96 -8.39
N LEU A 117 7.26 -4.42 -9.54
CA LEU A 117 6.50 -5.29 -10.43
C LEU A 117 6.15 -6.62 -9.77
N ARG A 118 7.10 -7.23 -9.05
CA ARG A 118 6.84 -8.48 -8.29
C ARG A 118 5.79 -8.26 -7.20
N GLY A 119 5.87 -7.14 -6.48
CA GLY A 119 4.88 -6.77 -5.46
C GLY A 119 3.49 -6.58 -6.07
N LEU A 120 3.40 -5.84 -7.17
CA LEU A 120 2.15 -5.67 -7.90
C LEU A 120 1.58 -6.99 -8.41
N ALA A 121 2.42 -7.85 -9.01
CA ALA A 121 2.00 -9.16 -9.49
C ALA A 121 1.47 -10.05 -8.35
N LEU A 122 2.12 -10.03 -7.19
CA LEU A 122 1.67 -10.75 -5.99
C LEU A 122 0.33 -10.20 -5.48
N GLN A 123 0.16 -8.89 -5.42
CA GLN A 123 -1.11 -8.25 -5.02
C GLN A 123 -2.24 -8.64 -5.99
N CYS A 124 -2.01 -8.56 -7.30
CA CYS A 124 -2.97 -8.98 -8.31
C CYS A 124 -3.29 -10.47 -8.18
N LEU A 125 -2.30 -11.32 -7.90
CA LEU A 125 -2.51 -12.75 -7.68
C LEU A 125 -3.36 -13.01 -6.44
N VAL A 126 -3.12 -12.31 -5.32
CA VAL A 126 -3.95 -12.41 -4.11
C VAL A 126 -5.40 -12.02 -4.42
N ILE A 127 -5.62 -10.89 -5.09
CA ILE A 127 -6.97 -10.46 -5.48
C ILE A 127 -7.62 -11.47 -6.43
N PHE A 128 -6.89 -12.00 -7.39
CA PHE A 128 -7.40 -13.02 -8.31
C PHE A 128 -7.81 -14.30 -7.58
N ILE A 129 -6.98 -14.77 -6.63
CA ILE A 129 -7.29 -15.93 -5.80
C ILE A 129 -8.56 -15.66 -4.98
N LEU A 130 -8.67 -14.49 -4.34
CA LEU A 130 -9.87 -14.14 -3.56
C LEU A 130 -11.14 -14.08 -4.43
N TRP A 131 -11.01 -13.53 -5.63
CA TRP A 131 -12.11 -13.44 -6.59
C TRP A 131 -12.60 -14.83 -7.02
N SER A 132 -11.67 -15.73 -7.32
CA SER A 132 -11.97 -17.06 -7.87
C SER A 132 -12.34 -18.09 -6.80
N ALA A 133 -11.75 -18.01 -5.60
CA ALA A 133 -11.98 -18.97 -4.52
C ALA A 133 -13.17 -18.60 -3.61
N LEU A 134 -13.44 -17.30 -3.40
CA LEU A 134 -14.54 -16.83 -2.55
C LEU A 134 -15.65 -16.20 -3.40
N SER A 135 -15.49 -14.93 -3.75
CA SER A 135 -16.42 -14.19 -4.62
C SER A 135 -15.79 -12.87 -5.07
N GLY A 136 -16.27 -12.32 -6.19
CA GLY A 136 -15.87 -10.99 -6.64
C GLY A 136 -16.18 -9.90 -5.61
N TRP A 137 -17.29 -10.02 -4.88
CA TRP A 137 -17.65 -9.11 -3.79
C TRP A 137 -16.66 -9.14 -2.62
N ALA A 138 -16.18 -10.33 -2.24
CA ALA A 138 -15.14 -10.45 -1.20
C ALA A 138 -13.82 -9.81 -1.66
N ALA A 139 -13.42 -10.00 -2.91
CA ALA A 139 -12.25 -9.36 -3.47
C ALA A 139 -12.39 -7.81 -3.48
N LEU A 140 -13.56 -7.30 -3.87
CA LEU A 140 -13.86 -5.86 -3.81
C LEU A 140 -13.82 -5.31 -2.37
N ALA A 141 -14.33 -6.06 -1.38
CA ALA A 141 -14.26 -5.68 0.01
C ALA A 141 -12.80 -5.59 0.51
N VAL A 142 -11.91 -6.50 0.08
CA VAL A 142 -10.47 -6.42 0.39
C VAL A 142 -9.80 -5.22 -0.28
N ILE A 143 -10.18 -4.88 -1.52
CA ILE A 143 -9.68 -3.66 -2.18
C ILE A 143 -10.15 -2.41 -1.41
N PHE A 144 -11.40 -2.39 -0.95
CA PHE A 144 -11.92 -1.29 -0.13
C PHE A 144 -11.20 -1.19 1.22
N HIS A 145 -10.99 -2.30 1.92
CA HIS A 145 -10.16 -2.37 3.12
C HIS A 145 -8.78 -1.74 2.88
N ALA A 146 -8.10 -2.14 1.79
CA ALA A 146 -6.78 -1.63 1.45
C ALA A 146 -6.82 -0.12 1.18
N GLY A 147 -7.84 0.35 0.48
CA GLY A 147 -8.08 1.78 0.25
C GLY A 147 -8.25 2.57 1.54
N VAL A 148 -8.98 2.04 2.53
CA VAL A 148 -9.11 2.67 3.86
C VAL A 148 -7.75 2.76 4.56
N ALA A 149 -6.95 1.69 4.53
CA ALA A 149 -5.63 1.67 5.16
C ALA A 149 -4.67 2.68 4.49
N VAL A 150 -4.64 2.72 3.15
CA VAL A 150 -3.83 3.68 2.39
C VAL A 150 -4.30 5.12 2.62
N PHE A 151 -5.61 5.35 2.69
CA PHE A 151 -6.14 6.68 3.03
C PHE A 151 -5.61 7.18 4.38
N MET A 152 -5.54 6.31 5.40
CA MET A 152 -4.99 6.68 6.70
C MET A 152 -3.49 7.00 6.62
N LEU A 153 -2.72 6.21 5.85
CA LEU A 153 -1.30 6.48 5.61
C LEU A 153 -1.09 7.84 4.93
N GLU A 154 -1.82 8.12 3.85
CA GLU A 154 -1.72 9.38 3.12
C GLU A 154 -2.17 10.58 3.94
N TYR A 155 -3.12 10.39 4.86
CA TYR A 155 -3.49 11.43 5.81
C TYR A 155 -2.34 11.78 6.75
N VAL A 156 -1.58 10.79 7.23
CA VAL A 156 -0.37 11.03 8.02
C VAL A 156 0.70 11.73 7.17
N ASN A 157 0.93 11.28 5.95
CA ASN A 157 1.90 11.91 5.03
C ASN A 157 1.53 13.38 4.72
N TYR A 158 0.24 13.70 4.62
CA TYR A 158 -0.23 15.05 4.33
C TYR A 158 0.07 16.06 5.44
N ILE A 159 0.12 15.62 6.70
CA ILE A 159 0.37 16.50 7.85
C ILE A 159 1.84 16.54 8.28
N GLN A 160 2.69 15.70 7.68
CA GLN A 160 4.15 15.70 7.85
C GLN A 160 4.78 16.85 7.06
#